data_AF-A0A5B1Q9J0-F1
#
_entry.id   AF-A0A5B1Q9J0-F1
#
_cell.length_a   1.000
_cell.length_b   1.000
_cell.length_c   1.000
_cell.angle_alpha   90.00
_cell.angle_beta   90.00
_cell.angle_gamma   90.00
#
_symmetry.space_group_name_H-M   'P 1'
#
loop_
_entity.id
_entity.type
_entity.pdbx_description
1 polymer ?
#
loop_
_entity_poly.entity_id
_entity_poly.type
_entity_poly.pdbx_seq_one_letter_code
_entity_poly.pdbx_strand_id
1 'polypeptide(L)'
;MAAANAAAKALQTLLPSKLPPSLSSRPANLYQVLSRYPNDGVGQRVHQTRWGPKGISESYWEVTRAKLKNQGSHGKAWGKLVWKGKVVSEREEQIRGGLKYSWMHGASKS
;
A
#
# COMPACT_ATOMS: atom_id res chain seq x y z
N MET A 1 -16.14 26.22 0.97
CA MET A 1 -16.64 24.85 1.26
C MET A 1 -17.71 24.34 0.26
N ALA A 2 -18.58 25.19 -0.31
CA ALA A 2 -19.61 24.73 -1.26
C ALA A 2 -19.07 24.10 -2.57
N ALA A 3 -17.99 24.64 -3.14
CA ALA A 3 -17.41 24.16 -4.39
C ALA A 3 -16.84 22.72 -4.30
N ALA A 4 -16.17 22.38 -3.20
CA ALA A 4 -15.63 21.03 -2.98
C ALA A 4 -16.75 19.98 -2.89
N ASN A 5 -17.89 20.35 -2.33
CA ASN A 5 -19.05 19.47 -2.20
C ASN A 5 -19.75 19.24 -3.54
N ALA A 6 -19.82 20.26 -4.40
CA ALA A 6 -20.36 20.13 -5.76
C ALA A 6 -19.47 19.22 -6.64
N ALA A 7 -18.15 19.38 -6.55
CA ALA A 7 -17.20 18.51 -7.24
C ALA A 7 -17.30 17.05 -6.78
N ALA A 8 -17.45 16.81 -5.48
CA ALA A 8 -17.62 15.46 -4.93
C ALA A 8 -18.89 14.78 -5.45
N LYS A 9 -20.02 15.50 -5.54
CA LYS A 9 -21.27 14.98 -6.10
C LYS A 9 -21.15 14.65 -7.59
N ALA A 10 -20.53 15.54 -8.37
CA ALA A 10 -20.30 15.28 -9.80
C ALA A 10 -19.39 14.06 -10.04
N LEU A 11 -18.36 13.89 -9.21
CA LEU A 11 -17.51 12.69 -9.26
C LEU A 11 -18.29 11.42 -8.90
N GLN A 12 -19.15 11.46 -7.89
CA GLN A 12 -19.98 10.31 -7.52
C GLN A 12 -20.91 9.84 -8.65
N THR A 13 -21.43 10.77 -9.47
CA THR A 13 -22.26 10.41 -10.63
C THR A 13 -21.47 9.79 -11.79
N LEU A 14 -20.16 10.04 -11.85
CA LEU A 14 -19.27 9.54 -12.92
C LEU A 14 -18.53 8.25 -12.53
N LEU A 15 -18.44 7.95 -11.24
CA LEU A 15 -17.74 6.77 -10.75
C LEU A 15 -18.61 5.52 -10.92
N PRO A 16 -18.02 4.38 -11.36
CA PRO A 16 -18.73 3.12 -11.39
C PRO A 16 -19.13 2.69 -9.98
N SER A 17 -20.22 1.92 -9.87
CA SER A 17 -20.71 1.37 -8.59
C SER A 17 -19.65 0.55 -7.84
N LYS A 18 -18.70 -0.05 -8.58
CA LYS A 18 -17.48 -0.64 -8.04
C LYS A 18 -16.27 0.16 -8.52
N LEU A 19 -15.56 0.78 -7.58
CA LEU A 19 -14.32 1.49 -7.88
C LEU A 19 -13.28 0.54 -8.47
N PRO A 20 -12.52 0.96 -9.49
CA PRO A 20 -11.41 0.17 -10.00
C PRO A 20 -10.36 -0.03 -8.89
N PRO A 21 -9.64 -1.17 -8.87
CA PRO A 21 -8.66 -1.46 -7.83
C PRO A 21 -7.59 -0.38 -7.64
N SER A 22 -7.20 0.30 -8.72
CA SER A 22 -6.24 1.43 -8.70
C SER A 22 -6.69 2.61 -7.85
N LEU A 23 -8.01 2.81 -7.67
CA LEU A 23 -8.59 3.86 -6.84
C LEU A 23 -8.97 3.37 -5.44
N SER A 24 -8.71 2.10 -5.12
CA SER A 24 -9.02 1.54 -3.81
C SER A 24 -7.98 1.95 -2.77
N SER A 25 -8.42 2.45 -1.63
CA SER A 25 -7.60 2.63 -0.42
C SER A 25 -7.71 1.44 0.54
N ARG A 26 -8.48 0.41 0.19
CA ARG A 26 -8.77 -0.72 1.09
C ARG A 26 -7.54 -1.61 1.28
N PRO A 27 -7.37 -2.24 2.46
CA PRO A 27 -6.35 -3.26 2.64
C PRO A 27 -6.48 -4.41 1.63
N ALA A 28 -5.36 -4.99 1.23
CA ALA A 28 -5.31 -6.17 0.37
C ALA A 28 -4.00 -6.94 0.59
N ASN A 29 -3.71 -7.96 -0.22
CA ASN A 29 -2.37 -8.55 -0.21
C ASN A 29 -1.34 -7.52 -0.75
N LEU A 30 -0.06 -7.71 -0.44
CA LEU A 30 1.00 -6.76 -0.79
C LEU A 30 0.99 -6.41 -2.28
N TYR A 31 0.95 -7.41 -3.15
CA TYR A 31 1.04 -7.23 -4.59
C TYR A 31 -0.15 -6.46 -5.16
N GLN A 32 -1.35 -6.73 -4.63
CA GLN A 32 -2.57 -6.01 -5.02
C GLN A 32 -2.60 -4.56 -4.54
N VAL A 33 -1.89 -4.24 -3.45
CA VAL A 33 -1.69 -2.85 -3.02
C VAL A 33 -0.70 -2.18 -3.97
N LEU A 34 0.43 -2.83 -4.26
CA LEU A 34 1.46 -2.29 -5.13
C LEU A 34 0.98 -2.08 -6.57
N SER A 35 0.16 -2.98 -7.11
CA SER A 35 -0.38 -2.89 -8.47
C SER A 35 -1.33 -1.71 -8.70
N ARG A 36 -1.70 -0.96 -7.65
CA ARG A 36 -2.53 0.25 -7.76
C ARG A 36 -1.72 1.46 -8.20
N TYR A 37 -0.39 1.38 -8.06
CA TYR A 37 0.53 2.46 -8.31
C TYR A 37 1.36 2.21 -9.58
N PRO A 38 1.81 3.26 -10.27
CA PRO A 38 2.78 3.13 -11.36
C PRO A 38 4.03 2.38 -10.92
N ASN A 39 4.73 1.76 -11.89
CA ASN A 39 5.97 1.02 -11.66
C ASN A 39 5.86 -0.02 -10.53
N ASP A 40 4.73 -0.73 -10.45
CA ASP A 40 4.47 -1.76 -9.45
C ASP A 40 4.71 -1.27 -8.00
N GLY A 41 4.41 0.01 -7.73
CA GLY A 41 4.51 0.59 -6.40
C GLY A 41 5.94 0.87 -5.91
N VAL A 42 6.93 0.93 -6.80
CA VAL A 42 8.27 1.41 -6.44
C VAL A 42 8.21 2.86 -5.92
N GLY A 43 8.91 3.12 -4.82
CA GLY A 43 8.88 4.38 -4.07
C GLY A 43 7.72 4.51 -3.08
N GLN A 44 6.75 3.59 -3.11
CA GLN A 44 5.62 3.63 -2.17
C GLN A 44 6.03 3.09 -0.80
N ARG A 45 5.34 3.60 0.22
CA ARG A 45 5.40 3.06 1.58
C ARG A 45 4.24 2.11 1.80
N VAL A 46 4.50 0.95 2.38
CA VAL A 46 3.47 -0.02 2.72
C VAL A 46 3.74 -0.65 4.08
N HIS A 47 2.69 -0.97 4.82
CA HIS A 47 2.78 -1.62 6.12
C HIS A 47 1.78 -2.76 6.25
N GLN A 48 2.04 -3.68 7.17
CA GLN A 48 1.07 -4.69 7.54
C GLN A 48 0.06 -4.08 8.50
N THR A 49 -1.23 -4.22 8.22
CA THR A 49 -2.29 -3.61 9.03
C THR A 49 -2.29 -4.11 10.48
N ARG A 50 -1.82 -5.34 10.70
CA ARG A 50 -1.66 -5.94 12.04
C ARG A 50 -0.65 -5.24 12.95
N TRP A 51 0.17 -4.34 12.43
CA TRP A 51 1.14 -3.58 13.24
C TRP A 51 0.45 -2.54 14.12
N GLY A 52 -0.61 -1.89 13.62
CA GLY A 52 -1.35 -0.87 14.35
C GLY A 52 -1.91 -1.38 15.69
N PRO A 53 -2.75 -2.44 15.69
CA PRO A 53 -3.28 -3.03 16.92
C PRO A 53 -2.23 -3.54 17.92
N LYS A 54 -0.96 -3.62 17.53
CA LYS A 54 0.17 -4.01 18.39
C LYS A 54 0.95 -2.82 18.94
N GLY A 55 0.48 -1.59 18.72
CA GLY A 55 1.21 -0.38 19.11
C GLY A 55 2.52 -0.19 18.33
N ILE A 56 2.63 -0.80 17.14
CA ILE A 56 3.78 -0.63 16.26
C ILE A 56 3.43 0.46 15.26
N SER A 57 3.63 1.72 15.66
CA SER A 57 3.45 2.90 14.81
C SER A 57 4.71 3.24 14.01
N GLU A 58 4.59 4.14 13.03
CA GLU A 58 5.70 4.66 12.22
C GLU A 58 6.58 3.56 11.60
N SER A 59 5.97 2.42 11.27
CA SER A 59 6.66 1.28 10.70
C SER A 59 6.11 0.99 9.31
N TYR A 60 7.00 0.82 8.34
CA TYR A 60 6.66 0.55 6.94
C TYR A 60 7.85 0.00 6.19
N TRP A 61 7.56 -0.63 5.07
CA TRP A 61 8.52 -0.89 4.01
C TRP A 61 8.47 0.23 3.01
N GLU A 62 9.64 0.76 2.64
CA GLU A 62 9.81 1.58 1.45
C GLU A 62 10.18 0.66 0.28
N VAL A 63 9.30 0.57 -0.70
CA VAL A 63 9.44 -0.39 -1.81
C VAL A 63 10.48 0.11 -2.80
N THR A 64 11.52 -0.68 -3.02
CA THR A 64 12.61 -0.34 -3.96
C THR A 64 12.46 -1.04 -5.29
N ARG A 65 11.84 -2.23 -5.29
CA ARG A 65 11.68 -3.05 -6.49
C ARG A 65 10.50 -3.99 -6.33
N ALA A 66 9.78 -4.22 -7.42
CA ALA A 66 8.72 -5.23 -7.49
C ALA A 66 8.80 -6.00 -8.81
N LYS A 67 8.34 -7.26 -8.76
CA LYS A 67 8.11 -8.12 -9.91
C LYS A 67 6.74 -8.75 -9.72
N LEU A 68 5.71 -8.08 -10.22
CA LEU A 68 4.33 -8.56 -10.11
C LEU A 68 4.01 -9.55 -11.23
N LYS A 69 3.08 -10.46 -10.96
CA LYS A 69 2.54 -11.42 -11.91
C LYS A 69 1.05 -11.63 -11.66
N ASN A 70 0.37 -12.33 -12.58
CA ASN A 70 -1.06 -12.61 -12.50
C ASN A 70 -1.87 -11.33 -12.23
N GLN A 71 -1.63 -10.30 -13.05
CA GLN A 71 -2.29 -8.99 -12.95
C GLN A 71 -2.19 -8.36 -11.53
N GLY A 72 -1.02 -8.45 -10.90
CA GLY A 72 -0.78 -7.86 -9.59
C GLY A 72 -1.31 -8.67 -8.40
N SER A 73 -1.88 -9.85 -8.61
CA SER A 73 -2.35 -10.69 -7.49
C SER A 73 -1.21 -11.40 -6.76
N HIS A 74 -0.06 -11.60 -7.42
CA HIS A 74 1.09 -12.36 -6.94
C HIS A 74 2.39 -11.66 -7.35
N GLY A 75 3.52 -12.04 -6.74
CA GLY A 75 4.81 -11.50 -7.16
C GLY A 75 5.93 -11.71 -6.16
N LYS A 76 6.95 -10.88 -6.29
CA LYS A 76 7.99 -10.63 -5.30
C LYS A 76 8.20 -9.12 -5.19
N ALA A 77 8.42 -8.63 -3.99
CA ALA A 77 8.74 -7.23 -3.74
C ALA A 77 9.95 -7.15 -2.79
N TRP A 78 10.71 -6.09 -2.94
CA TRP A 78 11.88 -5.75 -2.14
C TRP A 78 11.75 -4.32 -1.65
N GLY A 79 12.36 -4.05 -0.51
CA GLY A 79 12.35 -2.73 0.07
C GLY A 79 13.31 -2.59 1.25
N LYS A 80 13.29 -1.41 1.84
CA LYS A 80 13.97 -1.12 3.10
C LYS A 80 12.94 -0.99 4.21
N LEU A 81 13.17 -1.67 5.34
CA LEU A 81 12.28 -1.58 6.49
C LEU A 81 12.64 -0.35 7.32
N VAL A 82 11.61 0.43 7.60
CA VAL A 82 11.59 1.43 8.67
C VAL A 82 10.76 0.84 9.80
N TRP A 83 11.35 0.76 10.98
CA TRP A 83 10.73 0.21 12.17
C TRP A 83 10.69 1.26 13.27
N LYS A 84 9.48 1.64 13.69
CA LYS A 84 9.23 2.68 14.70
C LYS A 84 10.02 3.96 14.41
N GLY A 85 9.98 4.43 13.17
CA GLY A 85 10.68 5.62 12.69
C GLY A 85 12.18 5.45 12.42
N LYS A 86 12.77 4.28 12.64
CA LYS A 86 14.20 4.03 12.41
C LYS A 86 14.41 3.13 11.19
N VAL A 87 15.32 3.52 10.30
CA VAL A 87 15.76 2.64 9.20
C VAL A 87 16.51 1.47 9.80
N VAL A 88 16.05 0.25 9.57
CA VAL A 88 16.67 -0.98 10.11
C VAL A 88 17.33 -1.85 9.04
N SER A 89 16.92 -1.73 7.78
CA SER A 89 17.58 -2.42 6.67
C SER A 89 18.64 -1.51 6.04
N GLU A 90 19.91 -1.90 6.11
CA GLU A 90 21.01 -1.19 5.44
C GLU A 90 20.90 -1.29 3.91
N ARG A 91 20.51 -2.48 3.44
CA ARG A 91 20.31 -2.82 2.02
C ARG A 91 18.87 -3.19 1.75
N GLU A 92 18.47 -3.18 0.48
CA GLU A 92 17.16 -3.73 0.13
C GLU A 92 17.09 -5.22 0.47
N GLU A 93 15.94 -5.64 0.97
CA GLU A 93 15.66 -7.04 1.28
C GLU A 93 14.26 -7.43 0.80
N GLN A 94 14.02 -8.74 0.68
CA GLN A 94 12.74 -9.22 0.19
C GLN A 94 11.65 -9.03 1.24
N ILE A 95 10.57 -8.34 0.88
CA ILE A 95 9.39 -8.16 1.74
C ILE A 95 8.67 -9.51 1.87
N ARG A 96 8.69 -10.09 3.07
CA ARG A 96 8.08 -11.40 3.35
C ARG A 96 6.59 -11.26 3.70
N GLY A 97 5.85 -12.35 3.53
CA GLY A 97 4.43 -12.42 3.93
C GLY A 97 3.47 -11.66 3.01
N GLY A 98 3.87 -11.38 1.77
CA GLY A 98 3.07 -10.59 0.82
C GLY A 98 1.66 -11.13 0.57
N LEU A 99 1.49 -12.45 0.50
CA LEU A 99 0.16 -13.11 0.38
C LEU A 99 -0.50 -13.40 1.73
N LYS A 100 0.29 -13.48 2.80
CA LYS A 100 -0.19 -13.95 4.12
C LYS A 100 -0.90 -12.85 4.89
N TYR A 101 -0.37 -11.63 4.81
CA TYR A 101 -0.85 -10.51 5.61
C TYR A 101 -1.70 -9.56 4.79
N SER A 102 -2.51 -8.79 5.50
CA SER A 102 -3.20 -7.63 4.95
C SER A 102 -2.27 -6.43 5.01
N TRP A 103 -2.13 -5.75 3.88
CA TRP A 103 -1.22 -4.63 3.65
C TRP A 103 -2.01 -3.38 3.28
N MET A 104 -1.43 -2.23 3.63
CA MET A 104 -1.96 -0.91 3.29
C MET A 104 -0.82 0.03 2.91
N HIS A 105 -1.15 1.04 2.10
CA HIS A 105 -0.25 2.15 1.80
C HIS A 105 -0.01 3.03 3.05
N GLY A 106 1.20 3.60 3.14
CA GLY A 106 1.63 4.51 4.19
C GLY A 106 2.33 3.79 5.37
N ALA A 107 2.57 4.56 6.43
CA ALA A 107 3.11 4.08 7.70
C ALA A 107 2.01 3.48 8.57
N SER A 108 2.37 2.50 9.40
CA SER A 108 1.46 1.98 10.42
C SER A 108 1.10 3.03 11.46
N LYS A 109 -0.15 3.00 11.92
CA LYS A 109 -0.67 3.86 12.97
C LYS A 109 -1.26 2.99 14.07
N SER A 110 -0.98 3.33 15.32
CA SER A 110 -1.57 2.70 16.51
C SER A 110 -3.01 3.16 16.71
#